data_AF-A0A440ATF2-F1
#
_entry.id   AF-A0A440ATF2-F1
#
_cell.length_a   1.000
_cell.length_b   1.000
_cell.length_c   1.000
_cell.angle_alpha   90.00
_cell.angle_beta   90.00
_cell.angle_gamma   90.00
#
_symmetry.space_group_name_H-M   'P 1'
#
loop_
_entity.id
_entity.type
_entity.pdbx_description
1 polymer ?
#
loop_
_entity_poly.entity_id
_entity_poly.type
_entity_poly.pdbx_seq_one_letter_code
_entity_poly.pdbx_strand_id
1 'polypeptide(L)'
;MPGRSRQRRLWSCPGKRTLVDFARATGSSVTEVAQAFGVAPSQLYTWRKQMAGGELDVDQAMATFARIEVNDLPEVERAVADCPHPAGRIVVAFASGARLRIDGTVDPTALRIVLSELNR
;
A
#
# COMPACT_ATOMS: atom_id res chain seq x y z
N MET A 1 18.34 -11.57 20.78
CA MET A 1 19.13 -10.92 19.71
C MET A 1 18.28 -9.85 19.06
N PRO A 2 18.50 -8.55 19.31
CA PRO A 2 17.74 -7.52 18.59
C PRO A 2 18.15 -7.56 17.12
N GLY A 3 17.18 -7.80 16.23
CA GLY A 3 17.41 -7.82 14.79
C GLY A 3 17.96 -6.47 14.35
N ARG A 4 19.08 -6.48 13.62
CA ARG A 4 19.63 -5.27 12.98
C ARG A 4 18.52 -4.62 12.16
N SER A 5 17.99 -3.50 12.64
CA SER A 5 17.16 -2.61 11.84
C SER A 5 18.03 -2.11 10.70
N ARG A 6 18.00 -2.80 9.56
CA ARG A 6 18.56 -2.26 8.32
C ARG A 6 17.78 -0.98 8.06
N GLN A 7 18.42 0.15 8.35
CA GLN A 7 17.92 1.46 7.98
C GLN A 7 17.58 1.40 6.49
N ARG A 8 16.28 1.43 6.17
CA ARG A 8 15.83 1.31 4.79
C ARG A 8 16.32 2.55 4.06
N ARG A 9 17.36 2.39 3.25
CA ARG A 9 17.83 3.45 2.37
C ARG A 9 16.67 3.82 1.46
N LEU A 10 16.18 5.05 1.61
CA LEU A 10 15.13 5.59 0.77
C LEU A 10 15.75 5.99 -0.57
N TRP A 11 15.22 5.45 -1.66
CA TRP A 11 15.64 5.79 -3.01
C TRP A 11 14.64 6.76 -3.61
N SER A 12 15.13 7.92 -4.05
CA SER A 12 14.32 8.88 -4.81
C SER A 12 13.94 8.30 -6.18
N CYS A 13 12.81 8.74 -6.76
CA CYS A 13 12.38 8.28 -8.08
C CYS A 13 13.45 8.45 -9.18
N PRO A 14 14.22 9.56 -9.23
CA PRO A 14 15.35 9.68 -10.15
C PRO A 14 16.41 8.60 -9.91
N GLY A 15 16.75 8.32 -8.65
CA GLY A 15 17.73 7.27 -8.31
C GLY A 15 17.26 5.87 -8.73
N LYS A 16 15.97 5.56 -8.54
CA LYS A 16 15.37 4.31 -9.01
C LYS A 16 15.45 4.18 -10.54
N ARG A 17 15.20 5.26 -11.30
CA ARG A 17 15.35 5.30 -12.77
C ARG A 17 16.75 4.96 -13.20
N THR A 18 17.74 5.66 -12.67
CA THR A 18 19.14 5.45 -13.01
C THR A 18 19.57 3.98 -12.80
N LEU A 19 19.18 3.36 -11.68
CA LEU A 19 19.50 1.95 -11.43
C LEU A 19 18.81 0.99 -12.40
N VAL A 20 17.55 1.26 -12.73
CA VAL A 20 16.82 0.44 -13.70
C VAL A 20 17.42 0.57 -15.09
N ASP A 21 17.86 1.76 -15.49
CA ASP A 21 18.52 1.99 -16.78
C ASP A 21 19.86 1.27 -16.87
N PHE A 22 20.67 1.33 -15.80
CA PHE A 22 21.90 0.52 -15.68
C PHE A 22 21.61 -0.98 -15.83
N ALA A 23 20.55 -1.48 -15.19
CA ALA A 23 20.17 -2.89 -15.30
C ALA A 23 19.47 -3.27 -16.62
N ARG A 24 19.16 -2.30 -17.49
CA ARG A 24 18.66 -2.52 -18.86
C ARG A 24 19.75 -2.43 -19.91
N ALA A 25 20.93 -1.90 -19.57
CA ALA A 25 22.06 -1.85 -20.46
C ALA A 25 22.47 -3.27 -20.91
N THR A 26 22.75 -3.41 -22.21
CA THR A 26 23.14 -4.70 -22.81
C THR A 26 24.38 -5.26 -22.13
N GLY A 27 24.28 -6.49 -21.59
CA GLY A 27 25.37 -7.15 -20.88
C GLY A 27 25.42 -6.92 -19.36
N SER A 28 24.51 -6.11 -18.79
CA SER A 28 24.42 -5.92 -17.34
C SER A 28 23.47 -6.94 -16.69
N SER A 29 23.92 -7.57 -15.61
CA SER A 29 23.07 -8.44 -14.78
C SER A 29 22.34 -7.65 -13.69
N VAL A 30 21.04 -7.90 -13.53
CA VAL A 30 20.22 -7.30 -12.45
C VAL A 30 20.81 -7.58 -11.07
N THR A 31 21.36 -8.78 -10.86
CA THR A 31 21.95 -9.17 -9.57
C THR A 31 23.26 -8.46 -9.29
N GLU A 32 24.09 -8.25 -10.31
CA GLU A 32 25.36 -7.53 -10.21
C GLU A 32 25.14 -6.04 -9.92
N VAL A 33 24.21 -5.41 -10.65
CA VAL A 33 23.80 -4.01 -10.39
C VAL A 33 23.22 -3.88 -8.98
N ALA A 34 22.34 -4.79 -8.58
CA ALA A 34 21.78 -4.78 -7.22
C ALA A 34 22.86 -4.88 -6.13
N GLN A 35 23.85 -5.76 -6.31
CA GLN A 35 24.96 -5.91 -5.37
C GLN A 35 25.86 -4.67 -5.33
N ALA A 36 26.22 -4.11 -6.49
CA ALA A 36 27.08 -2.92 -6.59
C ALA A 36 26.46 -1.69 -5.88
N PHE A 37 25.14 -1.54 -5.96
CA PHE A 37 24.42 -0.42 -5.35
C PHE A 37 23.78 -0.74 -3.99
N GLY A 38 24.03 -1.94 -3.43
CA GLY A 38 23.49 -2.36 -2.13
C GLY A 38 21.96 -2.46 -2.08
N VAL A 39 21.33 -2.74 -3.22
CA VAL A 39 19.88 -2.90 -3.39
C VAL A 39 19.53 -4.38 -3.42
N ALA A 40 18.34 -4.75 -2.95
CA ALA A 40 17.87 -6.13 -3.12
C ALA A 40 17.47 -6.37 -4.59
N PRO A 41 17.87 -7.48 -5.24
CA PRO A 41 17.49 -7.75 -6.63
C PRO A 41 15.97 -7.70 -6.86
N SER A 42 15.17 -8.14 -5.88
CA SER A 42 13.71 -8.08 -5.91
C SER A 42 13.17 -6.65 -6.04
N GLN A 43 13.78 -5.66 -5.37
CA GLN A 43 13.39 -4.25 -5.50
C GLN A 43 13.63 -3.73 -6.92
N LEU A 44 14.75 -4.16 -7.54
CA LEU A 44 15.10 -3.74 -8.89
C LEU A 44 14.14 -4.36 -9.94
N TYR A 45 13.69 -5.61 -9.74
CA TYR A 45 12.59 -6.19 -10.52
C TYR A 45 11.26 -5.47 -10.34
N THR A 46 10.90 -5.11 -9.10
CA THR A 46 9.69 -4.33 -8.81
C THR A 46 9.72 -2.98 -9.52
N TRP A 47 10.83 -2.23 -9.43
CA TRP A 47 10.97 -0.94 -10.10
C TRP A 47 10.92 -1.08 -11.62
N ARG A 48 11.54 -2.13 -12.20
CA ARG A 48 11.40 -2.42 -13.64
C ARG A 48 9.94 -2.60 -14.06
N LYS A 49 9.15 -3.33 -13.28
CA LYS A 49 7.71 -3.53 -13.55
C LYS A 49 6.94 -2.22 -13.43
N GLN A 50 7.19 -1.42 -12.40
CA GLN A 50 6.56 -0.12 -12.20
C GLN A 50 6.92 0.86 -13.35
N MET A 51 8.15 0.84 -13.88
CA MET A 51 8.56 1.67 -15.03
C MET A 51 7.82 1.27 -16.30
N ALA A 52 7.63 -0.04 -16.51
CA ALA A 52 6.90 -0.55 -17.67
C ALA A 52 5.40 -0.23 -17.60
N GLY A 53 4.83 -0.14 -16.39
CA GLY A 53 3.44 0.20 -16.15
C GLY A 53 3.14 1.69 -15.92
N GLY A 54 4.16 2.56 -15.89
CA GLY A 54 3.99 4.00 -15.64
C GLY A 54 3.70 4.40 -14.18
N GLU A 55 3.82 3.47 -13.21
CA GLU A 55 3.35 3.63 -11.83
C GLU A 55 4.38 4.26 -10.86
N LEU A 56 5.59 4.61 -11.31
CA LEU A 56 6.65 5.04 -10.37
C LEU A 56 6.37 6.33 -9.61
N ASP A 57 5.55 7.20 -10.19
CA ASP A 57 5.19 8.49 -9.57
C ASP A 57 4.19 8.31 -8.42
N VAL A 58 3.37 7.25 -8.51
CA VAL A 58 2.32 6.92 -7.54
C VAL A 58 2.92 6.46 -6.20
N ASP A 59 4.08 5.79 -6.24
CA ASP A 59 4.80 5.33 -5.04
C ASP A 59 5.46 6.50 -4.28
N GLN A 60 5.61 7.68 -4.91
CA GLN A 60 6.15 8.90 -4.30
C GLN A 60 5.06 9.80 -3.70
N ALA A 61 3.78 9.53 -4.01
CA ALA A 61 2.67 9.98 -3.18
C ALA A 61 2.78 9.20 -1.86
N MET A 62 3.69 9.68 -1.00
CA MET A 62 3.87 9.22 0.36
C MET A 62 2.51 8.94 0.94
N ALA A 63 2.29 7.70 1.41
CA ALA A 63 1.26 7.39 2.38
C ALA A 63 1.51 8.29 3.60
N THR A 64 0.99 9.51 3.51
CA THR A 64 1.15 10.54 4.51
C THR A 64 0.03 10.28 5.47
N PHE A 65 0.39 9.71 6.62
CA PHE A 65 -0.55 9.62 7.73
C PHE A 65 -0.86 11.05 8.17
N ALA A 66 -2.04 11.54 7.81
CA ALA A 66 -2.53 12.81 8.35
C ALA A 66 -2.82 12.61 9.84
N ARG A 67 -2.19 13.41 10.69
CA ARG A 67 -2.49 13.44 12.12
C ARG A 67 -3.86 14.09 12.29
N ILE A 68 -4.86 13.32 12.71
CA ILE A 68 -6.17 13.85 13.10
C ILE A 68 -6.11 14.12 14.60
N GLU A 69 -6.13 15.40 14.99
CA GLU A 69 -6.42 15.79 16.37
C GLU A 69 -7.94 15.85 16.53
N VAL A 70 -8.49 14.88 17.26
CA VAL A 70 -9.90 14.88 17.64
C VAL A 70 -10.04 15.88 18.78
N ASN A 71 -10.59 17.05 18.48
CA ASN A 71 -10.95 18.03 19.49
C ASN A 71 -12.44 17.81 19.83
N ASP A 72 -12.75 17.52 21.09
CA ASP A 72 -14.12 17.31 21.61
C ASP A 72 -14.88 18.65 21.71
N LEU A 73 -14.96 19.41 20.62
CA LEU A 73 -15.81 20.59 20.53
C LEU A 73 -17.14 20.21 19.87
N PRO A 74 -18.28 20.73 20.38
CA PRO A 74 -19.59 20.41 19.83
C PRO A 74 -19.65 20.84 18.36
N GLU A 75 -20.08 19.88 17.55
CA GLU A 75 -20.18 19.90 16.10
C GLU A 75 -20.98 21.10 15.60
N VAL A 76 -20.32 22.04 14.94
CA VAL A 76 -21.02 23.01 14.09
C VAL A 76 -21.32 22.30 12.78
N GLU A 77 -22.60 21.98 12.56
CA GLU A 77 -23.13 21.42 11.31
C GLU A 77 -22.68 22.30 10.13
N ARG A 78 -21.58 21.92 9.49
CA ARG A 78 -21.27 22.35 8.14
C ARG A 78 -21.99 21.37 7.23
N ALA A 79 -22.95 21.90 6.45
CA ALA A 79 -23.61 21.16 5.39
C ALA A 79 -22.55 20.47 4.52
N VAL A 80 -22.41 19.16 4.72
CA VAL A 80 -21.49 18.31 3.98
C VAL A 80 -22.07 18.24 2.58
N ALA A 81 -21.37 18.88 1.63
CA ALA A 81 -21.62 18.68 0.22
C ALA A 81 -21.66 17.16 -0.04
N ASP A 82 -22.69 16.73 -0.75
CA ASP A 82 -23.01 15.34 -1.08
C ASP A 82 -21.83 14.67 -1.81
N CYS A 83 -20.86 14.19 -1.04
CA CYS A 83 -19.82 13.31 -1.54
C CYS A 83 -20.44 11.92 -1.56
N PRO A 84 -20.59 11.27 -2.73
CA PRO A 84 -20.95 9.85 -2.75
C PRO A 84 -19.87 9.12 -1.97
N HIS A 85 -20.25 8.67 -0.77
CA HIS A 85 -19.35 8.05 0.19
C HIS A 85 -18.60 6.93 -0.55
N PRO A 86 -17.25 6.94 -0.61
CA PRO A 86 -16.54 5.85 -1.25
C PRO A 86 -16.94 4.58 -0.51
N ALA A 87 -17.68 3.72 -1.21
CA ALA A 87 -18.17 2.42 -0.77
C ALA A 87 -17.23 1.81 0.29
N GLY A 88 -17.69 1.79 1.54
CA GLY A 88 -16.92 1.26 2.66
C GLY A 88 -16.48 -0.17 2.36
N ARG A 89 -15.25 -0.50 2.70
CA ARG A 89 -14.70 -1.84 2.53
C ARG A 89 -14.50 -2.50 3.88
N ILE A 90 -15.20 -3.60 4.12
CA ILE A 90 -15.06 -4.42 5.33
C ILE A 90 -14.33 -5.71 4.94
N VAL A 91 -13.22 -6.00 5.63
CA VAL A 91 -12.47 -7.26 5.44
C VAL A 91 -12.41 -7.98 6.79
N VAL A 92 -12.96 -9.19 6.83
CA VAL A 92 -12.91 -10.07 8.00
C VAL A 92 -11.96 -11.22 7.68
N ALA A 93 -10.94 -11.40 8.52
CA ALA A 93 -9.97 -12.49 8.40
C ALA A 93 -10.29 -13.56 9.45
N PHE A 94 -10.45 -14.81 9.00
CA PHE A 94 -10.68 -15.96 9.86
C PHE A 94 -9.36 -16.63 10.22
N ALA A 95 -9.29 -17.27 11.39
CA ALA A 95 -8.13 -18.04 11.83
C ALA A 95 -7.80 -19.22 10.88
N SER A 96 -8.79 -19.69 10.12
CA SER A 96 -8.65 -20.71 9.06
C SER A 96 -7.92 -20.20 7.80
N GLY A 97 -7.61 -18.90 7.72
CA GLY A 97 -7.01 -18.27 6.54
C GLY A 97 -8.03 -17.82 5.49
N ALA A 98 -9.32 -18.10 5.67
CA ALA A 98 -10.38 -17.55 4.84
C ALA A 98 -10.52 -16.03 5.03
N ARG A 99 -10.92 -15.31 3.98
CA ARG A 99 -11.13 -13.86 4.02
C ARG A 99 -12.49 -13.52 3.42
N LEU A 100 -13.35 -12.90 4.22
CA LEU A 100 -14.60 -12.32 3.75
C LEU A 100 -14.35 -10.86 3.41
N ARG A 101 -14.75 -10.47 2.19
CA ARG A 101 -14.63 -9.11 1.70
C ARG A 101 -15.99 -8.59 1.28
N ILE A 102 -16.35 -7.43 1.81
CA ILE A 102 -17.60 -6.75 1.50
C ILE A 102 -17.22 -5.35 1.02
N ASP A 103 -17.59 -5.04 -0.22
CA ASP A 103 -17.42 -3.74 -0.86
C ASP A 103 -18.82 -3.12 -1.02
N GLY A 104 -19.02 -1.84 -0.65
CA GLY A 104 -20.28 -1.15 -0.89
C GLY A 104 -20.92 -0.53 0.35
N THR A 105 -22.15 -0.05 0.19
CA THR A 105 -23.05 0.26 1.30
C THR A 105 -23.55 -1.05 1.91
N VAL A 106 -23.12 -1.34 3.13
CA VAL A 106 -23.43 -2.59 3.81
C VAL A 106 -24.62 -2.38 4.74
N ASP A 107 -25.70 -3.12 4.52
CA ASP A 107 -26.81 -3.17 5.48
C ASP A 107 -26.35 -3.85 6.79
N PRO A 108 -26.45 -3.19 7.95
CA PRO A 108 -26.00 -3.76 9.22
C PRO A 108 -26.76 -5.04 9.59
N THR A 109 -28.01 -5.20 9.15
CA THR A 109 -28.80 -6.40 9.44
C THR A 109 -28.27 -7.60 8.66
N ALA A 110 -28.05 -7.44 7.35
CA ALA A 110 -27.44 -8.44 6.49
C ALA A 110 -26.02 -8.83 6.98
N LEU A 111 -25.22 -7.85 7.41
CA LEU A 111 -23.88 -8.11 7.95
C LEU A 111 -23.94 -8.99 9.21
N ARG A 112 -24.88 -8.72 10.12
CA ARG A 112 -25.06 -9.52 11.35
C ARG A 112 -25.43 -10.96 11.04
N ILE A 113 -26.33 -11.19 10.08
CA ILE A 113 -26.73 -12.54 9.65
C ILE A 113 -25.51 -13.30 9.10
N VAL A 114 -24.75 -12.68 8.21
CA VAL A 114 -23.54 -13.30 7.62
C VAL A 114 -22.52 -13.63 8.71
N LEU A 115 -22.28 -12.72 9.66
CA LEU A 115 -21.35 -12.96 10.77
C LEU A 115 -21.84 -14.07 11.73
N SER A 116 -23.16 -14.20 11.96
CA SER A 116 -23.70 -15.28 12.77
C SER A 116 -23.56 -16.66 12.12
N GLU A 117 -23.72 -16.75 10.80
CA GLU A 117 -23.56 -18.01 10.06
C GLU A 117 -22.09 -18.46 9.99
N LEU A 118 -21.14 -17.51 9.98
CA LEU A 118 -19.71 -17.81 9.95
C LEU A 118 -19.12 -18.19 11.32
N ASN A 119 -19.87 -18.03 12.40
CA ASN A 119 -19.47 -18.39 13.75
C ASN A 119 -20.08 -19.74 14.22
N ARG A 120 -20.70 -20.49 13.31
CA ARG A 120 -21.22 -21.84 13.54
C ARG A 120 -20.23 -22.88 13.03
#